data_AF-A0A2S9GRD4-F1
#
_entry.id   AF-A0A2S9GRD4-F1
#
_cell.length_a   1.000
_cell.length_b   1.000
_cell.length_c   1.000
_cell.angle_alpha   90.00
_cell.angle_beta   90.00
_cell.angle_gamma   90.00
#
_symmetry.space_group_name_H-M   'P 1'
#
loop_
_entity.id
_entity.type
_entity.pdbx_description
1 polymer ?
#
loop_
_entity_poly.entity_id
_entity_poly.type
_entity_poly.pdbx_seq_one_letter_code
_entity_poly.pdbx_strand_id
1 'polypeptide(L)' 'MDLNTVETMSTPTCRGELWPLGPGDAILAGGTWLFSEPQPHIRRLIDITRLGWPPVTVR' A
#
# COMPACT_ATOMS: atom_id res chain seq x y z
N MET A 1 13.15 -3.19 -7.80
CA MET A 1 12.95 -2.41 -9.04
C MET A 1 12.19 -1.16 -8.68
N ASP A 2 12.50 -0.06 -9.36
CA ASP A 2 11.83 1.22 -9.11
C ASP A 2 10.42 1.24 -9.71
N LEU A 3 9.47 1.83 -8.98
CA LEU A 3 8.08 1.97 -9.42
C LEU A 3 7.87 3.33 -10.07
N ASN A 4 8.51 3.56 -11.22
CA ASN A 4 8.59 4.86 -11.87
C ASN A 4 7.24 5.43 -12.36
N THR A 5 6.16 4.66 -12.30
CA THR A 5 4.80 5.08 -12.67
C THR A 5 3.98 5.59 -11.47
N VAL A 6 4.51 5.47 -10.25
CA VAL A 6 3.84 5.96 -9.04
C VAL A 6 3.88 7.49 -9.03
N GLU A 7 2.68 8.07 -8.97
CA GLU A 7 2.46 9.52 -8.95
C GLU A 7 2.20 10.03 -7.53
N THR A 8 1.62 9.18 -6.67
CA THR A 8 1.21 9.57 -5.31
C THR A 8 1.43 8.47 -4.28
N MET A 9 1.59 8.88 -3.03
CA MET A 9 1.64 8.00 -1.86
C MET A 9 0.65 8.49 -0.81
N SER A 10 -0.19 7.58 -0.31
CA SER A 10 -1.08 7.81 0.82
C SER A 10 -0.60 6.98 2.01
N THR A 11 -0.69 7.57 3.21
CA THR A 11 -0.29 6.93 4.48
C THR A 11 -1.44 7.00 5.49
N PRO A 12 -2.57 6.32 5.21
CA PRO A 12 -3.76 6.40 6.06
C PRO A 12 -3.46 5.95 7.48
N THR A 13 -4.09 6.62 8.44
CA THR A 13 -3.95 6.33 9.88
C THR A 13 -5.14 5.55 10.43
N CYS A 14 -6.25 5.48 9.69
CA CYS A 14 -7.40 4.67 10.03
C CYS A 14 -8.05 4.04 8.79
N ARG A 15 -8.87 3.00 8.99
CA ARG A 15 -9.50 2.25 7.88
C ARG A 15 -10.46 3.11 7.04
N GLY A 16 -11.04 4.16 7.63
CA GLY A 16 -11.96 5.06 6.91
C GLY A 16 -11.28 5.86 5.80
N GLU A 17 -9.96 6.06 5.90
CA GLU A 17 -9.16 6.81 4.93
C GLU A 17 -8.72 5.95 3.71
N LEU A 18 -9.01 4.65 3.71
CA LEU A 18 -8.61 3.75 2.62
C LEU A 18 -9.45 3.93 1.35
N TRP A 19 -10.69 4.43 1.49
CA TRP A 19 -11.63 4.51 0.40
C TRP A 19 -11.60 5.91 -0.25
N PRO A 20 -11.78 5.99 -1.58
CA PRO A 20 -11.98 4.89 -2.53
C PRO A 20 -10.65 4.27 -3.01
N LEU A 21 -10.71 2.95 -3.30
CA LEU A 21 -9.67 2.23 -4.03
C LEU A 21 -10.02 2.16 -5.52
N GLY A 22 -9.00 2.27 -6.38
CA GLY A 22 -9.11 2.19 -7.83
C GLY A 22 -8.09 1.24 -8.47
N PRO A 23 -8.21 0.97 -9.78
CA PRO A 23 -7.39 -0.02 -10.49
C PRO A 23 -5.87 0.24 -10.49
N GLY A 24 -5.45 1.50 -10.25
CA GLY A 24 -4.03 1.88 -10.18
C GLY A 24 -3.47 1.93 -8.75
N ASP A 25 -4.25 1.53 -7.75
CA ASP A 25 -3.80 1.52 -6.36
C ASP A 25 -3.12 0.21 -6.01
N ALA A 26 -2.00 0.32 -5.29
CA ALA A 26 -1.34 -0.83 -4.69
C ALA A 26 -1.14 -0.62 -3.19
N ILE A 27 -1.38 -1.70 -2.43
CA ILE A 27 -1.17 -1.70 -0.99
C ILE A 27 0.31 -1.96 -0.69
N LEU A 28 0.90 -1.06 0.09
CA LEU A 28 2.25 -1.19 0.59
C LEU A 28 2.22 -1.59 2.07
N ALA A 29 2.80 -2.76 2.36
CA ALA A 29 3.16 -3.20 3.70
C ALA A 29 4.69 -3.40 3.76
N GLY A 30 5.17 -4.64 3.72
CA GLY A 30 6.62 -4.93 3.71
C GLY A 30 7.34 -4.63 2.38
N GLY A 31 6.60 -4.53 1.27
CA GLY A 31 7.13 -4.10 -0.04
C GLY A 31 7.95 -5.13 -0.83
N THR A 32 8.40 -6.24 -0.24
CA THR A 32 9.32 -7.19 -0.91
C THR A 32 8.85 -7.64 -2.30
N TRP A 33 7.61 -8.08 -2.43
CA TRP A 33 7.07 -8.48 -3.74
C TRP A 33 6.86 -7.28 -4.67
N LEU A 34 6.31 -6.19 -4.13
CA LEU A 34 5.96 -4.99 -4.90
C LEU A 34 7.18 -4.40 -5.61
N PHE A 35 8.35 -4.46 -4.96
CA PHE A 35 9.62 -4.00 -5.51
C PHE A 35 10.46 -5.12 -6.15
N SER A 36 9.95 -6.33 -6.31
CA SER A 36 10.72 -7.43 -6.94
C SER A 36 10.74 -7.37 -8.46
N GLU A 37 9.76 -6.71 -9.08
CA GLU A 37 9.57 -6.61 -10.52
C GLU A 37 8.95 -5.27 -10.94
N PRO A 38 8.90 -4.91 -12.24
CA PRO A 38 8.22 -3.71 -12.70
C PRO A 38 6.71 -3.81 -12.51
N GLN A 39 6.08 -2.71 -12.09
CA GLN A 39 4.61 -2.63 -11.92
C GLN A 39 4.02 -1.47 -12.73
N PRO A 40 3.95 -1.59 -14.07
CA PRO A 40 3.66 -0.46 -14.97
C PRO A 40 2.24 0.12 -14.85
N HIS A 41 1.33 -0.58 -14.16
CA HIS A 41 -0.06 -0.19 -13.98
C HIS A 41 -0.32 0.59 -12.68
N ILE A 42 0.64 0.60 -11.74
CA ILE A 42 0.46 1.24 -10.44
C ILE A 42 0.68 2.76 -10.57
N ARG A 43 -0.24 3.54 -10.01
CA ARG A 43 -0.22 5.01 -9.95
C ARG A 43 -0.18 5.56 -8.53
N ARG A 44 -0.72 4.83 -7.55
CA ARG A 44 -0.73 5.26 -6.14
C ARG A 44 -0.35 4.12 -5.22
N LEU A 45 0.55 4.41 -4.28
CA LEU A 45 0.87 3.52 -3.17
C LEU A 45 0.06 3.90 -1.95
N ILE A 46 -0.50 2.90 -1.27
CA ILE A 46 -1.25 3.06 -0.02
C ILE A 46 -0.48 2.31 1.06
N ASP A 47 0.30 3.05 1.84
CA ASP A 47 1.09 2.51 2.95
C ASP A 47 0.20 2.30 4.17
N ILE A 48 -0.06 1.03 4.45
CA ILE A 48 -0.93 0.60 5.54
C ILE A 48 -0.17 0.38 6.86
N THR A 49 1.14 0.65 6.91
CA THR A 49 1.95 0.42 8.12
C THR A 49 1.52 1.29 9.30
N ARG A 50 0.84 2.41 9.04
CA ARG A 50 0.35 3.35 10.05
C ARG A 50 -1.08 3.09 10.56
N LEU A 51 -1.74 2.03 10.11
CA LEU A 51 -3.10 1.70 10.56
C LEU A 51 -3.19 1.15 12.00
N GLY A 52 -2.08 1.09 12.73
CA GLY A 52 -2.08 0.70 14.16
C GLY A 52 -2.49 -0.74 14.42
N TRP A 53 -2.09 -1.67 13.56
CA TRP A 53 -2.44 -3.09 13.65
C TRP A 53 -2.08 -3.70 15.02
N PRO A 54 -3.05 -4.14 15.82
CA PRO A 54 -2.74 -4.90 17.03
C PRO A 54 -2.27 -6.32 16.65
N PRO A 55 -1.39 -6.94 17.44
CA PRO A 55 -1.04 -8.34 17.25
C PRO A 55 -2.27 -9.25 17.30
N VAL A 56 -2.31 -10.24 16.42
CA VAL A 56 -3.31 -11.31 16.51
C VAL A 56 -2.95 -12.18 17.71
N THR A 57 -3.90 -12.35 18.63
CA THR A 57 -3.76 -13.26 19.78
C THR A 57 -4.62 -14.49 19.56
N VAL A 58 -4.03 -15.67 19.78
CA VAL A 58 -4.72 -16.96 19.73
C VAL A 58 -4.63 -17.59 21.11
N ARG A 59 -5.73 -18.18 21.58
CA ARG A 59 -5.80 -18.86 22.88
C ARG A 59 -5.75 -20.37 22.70
#